data_AF-A0A136LEZ6-F1
#
_entry.id   AF-A0A136LEZ6-F1
#
_cell.length_a   1.000
_cell.length_b   1.000
_cell.length_c   1.000
_cell.angle_alpha   90.00
_cell.angle_beta   90.00
_cell.angle_gamma   90.00
#
_symmetry.space_group_name_H-M   'P 1'
#
loop_
_entity.id
_entity.type
_entity.pdbx_description
1 polymer ?
#
loop_
_entity_poly.entity_id
_entity_poly.type
_entity_poly.pdbx_seq_one_letter_code
_entity_poly.pdbx_strand_id
1 'polypeptide(L)'
;MYARYGHVEDMMVSVGDRVKRGQQIAEVGNAYGRYAYHLHFDLSPTTVLEQNPQDWPGKDRTRLLKNYVDPREFITKNRPRRQ
;
A
#
# COMPACT_ATOMS: atom_id res chain seq x y z
N MET A 1 -6.36 -2.42 9.60
CA MET A 1 -6.17 -1.89 8.23
C MET A 1 -4.70 -1.63 8.04
N TYR A 2 -4.09 -2.29 7.06
CA TYR A 2 -2.68 -2.17 6.70
C TYR A 2 -2.60 -1.70 5.25
N ALA A 3 -1.61 -0.85 4.96
CA ALA A 3 -1.34 -0.37 3.61
C ALA A 3 0.06 -0.82 3.19
N ARG A 4 0.20 -1.31 1.95
CA ARG A 4 1.51 -1.61 1.36
C ARG A 4 1.79 -0.64 0.22
N TYR A 5 2.98 -0.04 0.26
CA TYR A 5 3.53 0.80 -0.79
C TYR A 5 4.71 0.04 -1.39
N GLY A 6 4.55 -0.43 -2.63
CA GLY A 6 5.58 -1.17 -3.36
C GLY A 6 6.16 -0.34 -4.51
N HIS A 7 7.35 -0.73 -4.95
CA HIS A 7 8.14 0.02 -5.95
C HIS A 7 8.42 1.47 -5.52
N VAL A 8 8.79 1.66 -4.26
CA VAL A 8 9.22 2.96 -3.73
C VAL A 8 10.74 3.02 -3.58
N GLU A 9 11.28 4.23 -3.56
CA GLU A 9 12.69 4.54 -3.29
C GLU A 9 12.79 5.70 -2.30
N ASP A 10 14.01 6.01 -1.84
CA ASP A 10 14.30 7.12 -0.93
C ASP A 10 13.35 7.19 0.28
N MET A 11 13.33 6.11 1.06
CA MET A 11 12.51 5.98 2.27
C MET A 11 12.81 7.11 3.27
N MET A 12 11.77 7.82 3.71
CA MET A 12 11.85 8.96 4.63
C MET A 12 11.36 8.62 6.04
N VAL A 13 11.02 7.35 6.28
CA VAL A 13 10.51 6.83 7.56
C VAL A 13 11.20 5.52 7.92
N SER A 14 11.22 5.20 9.21
CA SER A 14 11.77 3.98 9.79
C SER A 14 10.70 3.13 10.47
N VAL A 15 11.00 1.85 10.70
CA VAL A 15 10.13 0.95 11.46
C VAL A 15 9.91 1.52 12.86
N GLY A 16 8.64 1.64 13.26
CA GLY A 16 8.24 2.21 14.55
C GLY A 16 7.79 3.67 14.48
N ASP A 17 8.06 4.36 13.38
CA ASP A 17 7.62 5.75 13.21
C ASP A 17 6.10 5.86 13.14
N ARG A 18 5.57 6.88 13.82
CA ARG A 18 4.17 7.30 13.66
C ARG A 18 4.07 8.29 12.51
N VAL A 19 3.33 7.94 11.47
CA VAL A 19 3.09 8.82 10.32
C VAL A 19 1.70 9.46 10.41
N LYS A 20 1.57 10.67 9.83
CA LYS A 20 0.28 11.35 9.68
C LYS A 20 -0.16 11.41 8.21
N ARG A 21 -1.46 11.57 7.99
CA ARG A 21 -2.01 11.75 6.63
C ARG A 21 -1.33 12.91 5.91
N GLY A 22 -0.93 12.69 4.66
CA GLY A 22 -0.29 13.71 3.82
C GLY A 22 1.22 13.88 4.08
N GLN A 23 1.78 13.18 5.06
CA GLN A 23 3.23 13.09 5.21
C GLN A 23 3.83 12.29 4.06
N GLN A 24 4.87 12.84 3.43
CA GLN A 24 5.69 12.08 2.48
C GLN A 24 6.52 11.05 3.25
N ILE A 25 6.50 9.81 2.77
CA ILE A 25 7.16 8.67 3.44
C ILE A 25 8.23 8.00 2.56
N ALA A 26 8.19 8.23 1.26
CA ALA A 26 9.10 7.69 0.24
C ALA A 26 8.84 8.41 -1.10
N GLU A 27 9.64 8.09 -2.11
CA GLU A 27 9.44 8.47 -3.51
C GLU A 27 8.94 7.29 -4.35
N VAL A 28 8.30 7.56 -5.48
CA VAL A 28 7.90 6.50 -6.42
C VAL A 28 9.14 6.06 -7.19
N GLY A 29 9.46 4.77 -7.10
CA GLY A 29 10.56 4.15 -7.81
C GLY A 29 10.09 3.23 -8.94
N ASN A 30 11.03 2.42 -9.41
CA ASN A 30 10.83 1.53 -10.56
C ASN A 30 11.40 0.11 -10.35
N ALA A 31 11.64 -0.25 -9.09
CA ALA A 31 12.26 -1.50 -8.66
C ALA A 31 13.62 -1.77 -9.31
N TYR A 32 14.56 -0.84 -9.13
CA TYR A 32 15.94 -0.95 -9.65
C TYR A 32 15.99 -1.13 -11.18
N GLY A 33 15.12 -0.39 -11.90
CA GLY A 33 15.02 -0.43 -13.35
C GLY A 33 14.26 -1.62 -13.93
N ARG A 34 13.66 -2.48 -13.09
CA ARG A 34 12.91 -3.66 -13.56
C ARG A 34 11.57 -3.29 -14.22
N TYR A 35 10.95 -2.19 -13.81
CA TYR A 35 9.66 -1.75 -14.31
C TYR A 35 9.70 -0.27 -14.74
N ALA A 36 8.64 0.23 -15.36
CA ALA A 36 8.44 1.67 -15.45
C ALA A 36 8.16 2.26 -14.06
N TYR A 37 8.35 3.56 -13.87
CA TYR A 37 7.99 4.22 -12.62
C TYR A 37 6.48 4.09 -12.35
N HIS A 38 6.12 3.46 -11.24
CA HIS A 38 4.74 3.30 -10.81
C HIS A 38 4.68 2.92 -9.33
N LEU A 39 3.55 3.20 -8.68
CA LEU A 39 3.30 2.79 -7.31
C LEU A 39 2.44 1.52 -7.30
N HIS A 40 2.93 0.45 -6.66
CA HIS A 40 2.08 -0.65 -6.24
C HIS A 40 1.43 -0.30 -4.91
N PHE A 41 0.10 -0.38 -4.80
CA PHE A 41 -0.62 0.04 -3.61
C PHE A 41 -1.72 -0.94 -3.21
N ASP A 42 -1.58 -1.52 -2.02
CA ASP A 42 -2.59 -2.43 -1.45
C ASP A 42 -3.18 -1.89 -0.16
N LEU A 43 -4.44 -2.24 0.09
CA LEU A 43 -5.10 -2.07 1.37
C LEU A 43 -5.65 -3.41 1.85
N SER A 44 -5.25 -3.80 3.06
CA SER A 44 -5.71 -5.03 3.71
C SER A 44 -6.42 -4.73 5.02
N PRO A 45 -7.70 -5.15 5.18
CA PRO A 45 -8.38 -5.04 6.46
C PRO A 45 -7.95 -6.13 7.47
N THR A 46 -7.22 -7.15 7.04
CA THR A 46 -6.73 -8.26 7.87
C THR A 46 -5.25 -8.07 8.25
N THR A 47 -4.69 -8.98 9.05
CA THR A 47 -3.28 -8.97 9.46
C THR A 47 -2.34 -9.63 8.45
N VAL A 48 -2.83 -9.98 7.25
CA VAL A 48 -2.02 -10.75 6.28
C VAL A 48 -0.72 -10.04 5.91
N LEU A 49 -0.75 -8.72 5.74
CA LEU A 49 0.42 -7.91 5.39
C LEU A 49 1.36 -7.64 6.57
N GLU A 50 0.86 -7.77 7.79
CA GLU A 50 1.70 -7.72 9.00
C GLU A 50 2.48 -9.03 9.16
N GLN A 51 1.79 -10.16 9.00
CA GLN A 51 2.36 -11.50 9.16
C GLN A 51 3.26 -11.89 7.98
N ASN A 52 2.90 -11.46 6.77
CA ASN A 52 3.65 -11.69 5.54
C ASN A 52 3.60 -10.44 4.65
N PRO A 53 4.57 -9.51 4.79
CA PRO A 53 4.63 -8.29 3.98
C PRO A 53 4.71 -8.53 2.47
N GLN A 54 5.12 -9.74 2.04
CA GLN A 54 5.19 -10.13 0.63
C GLN A 54 3.95 -10.90 0.14
N ASP A 55 2.89 -10.99 0.93
CA ASP A 55 1.68 -11.72 0.51
C ASP A 55 1.16 -11.20 -0.85
N TRP A 56 0.85 -12.15 -1.73
CA TRP A 56 0.34 -11.87 -3.06
C TRP A 56 -0.75 -12.89 -3.40
N PRO A 57 -2.02 -12.47 -3.52
CA PRO A 57 -3.13 -13.37 -3.81
C PRO A 57 -3.04 -13.98 -5.22
N GLY A 58 -2.29 -13.37 -6.14
CA GLY A 58 -2.17 -13.85 -7.51
C GLY A 58 -3.52 -13.87 -8.22
N LYS A 59 -3.82 -14.98 -8.90
CA LYS A 59 -5.11 -15.16 -9.60
C LYS A 59 -6.22 -15.73 -8.71
N ASP A 60 -5.95 -15.95 -7.42
CA ASP A 60 -6.96 -16.44 -6.47
C ASP A 60 -7.88 -15.30 -6.04
N ARG A 61 -9.03 -15.20 -6.72
CA ARG A 61 -10.04 -14.17 -6.47
C ARG A 61 -10.65 -14.29 -5.07
N THR A 62 -10.82 -15.51 -4.56
CA THR A 62 -11.40 -15.73 -3.22
C THR A 62 -10.45 -15.22 -2.15
N ARG A 63 -9.15 -15.53 -2.27
CA ARG A 63 -8.12 -15.01 -1.35
C ARG A 63 -7.96 -13.51 -1.46
N LEU A 64 -8.00 -12.95 -2.69
CA LEU A 64 -7.98 -11.51 -2.91
C LEU A 64 -9.11 -10.82 -2.13
N LEU A 65 -10.35 -11.24 -2.34
CA LEU A 65 -11.51 -10.62 -1.70
C LEU A 65 -11.58 -10.85 -0.19
N LYS A 66 -10.97 -11.94 0.31
CA LYS A 66 -10.87 -12.21 1.74
C LYS A 66 -9.90 -11.25 2.45
N ASN A 67 -8.78 -10.94 1.79
CA ASN A 67 -7.63 -10.30 2.45
C ASN A 67 -7.39 -8.86 2.01
N TYR A 68 -7.98 -8.40 0.92
CA TYR A 68 -7.76 -7.08 0.35
C TYR A 68 -9.08 -6.40 0.00
N VAL A 69 -9.06 -5.06 0.03
CA VAL A 69 -10.19 -4.23 -0.39
C VAL A 69 -9.80 -3.42 -1.63
N ASP A 70 -10.79 -2.99 -2.41
CA ASP A 70 -10.58 -2.07 -3.52
C ASP A 70 -10.01 -0.74 -2.98
N PRO A 71 -8.78 -0.34 -3.37
CA PRO A 71 -8.18 0.89 -2.85
C PRO A 71 -8.91 2.15 -3.29
N ARG A 72 -9.48 2.17 -4.49
CA ARG A 72 -10.23 3.33 -5.01
C ARG A 72 -11.50 3.53 -4.20
N GLU A 73 -12.24 2.46 -3.93
CA GLU A 73 -13.46 2.53 -3.13
C GLU A 73 -13.15 3.04 -1.71
N PHE A 74 -12.15 2.45 -1.05
CA PHE A 74 -11.74 2.87 0.29
C PHE A 74 -11.30 4.34 0.32
N ILE A 75 -10.44 4.76 -0.62
CA ILE A 75 -9.96 6.14 -0.69
C ILE A 75 -11.12 7.10 -0.93
N THR A 76 -12.05 6.78 -1.83
CA THR A 76 -13.18 7.65 -2.15
C THR A 76 -14.06 7.88 -0.91
N LYS A 77 -14.32 6.82 -0.13
CA LYS A 77 -15.11 6.89 1.12
C LYS A 77 -14.40 7.64 2.26
N ASN A 78 -13.07 7.61 2.29
CA ASN A 78 -12.26 8.13 3.40
C ASN A 78 -11.43 9.39 3.04
N ARG A 79 -11.73 10.02 1.89
CA ARG A 79 -11.10 11.27 1.47
C ARG A 79 -11.77 12.46 2.19
N PRO A 80 -11.04 13.25 2.99
CA PRO A 80 -11.51 14.46 3.61
C PRO A 80 -11.92 15.43 2.51
N ARG A 81 -12.88 16.27 2.83
CA ARG A 81 -13.23 17.39 1.97
C ARG A 81 -11.96 18.23 1.75
N ARG A 82 -11.76 18.66 0.51
CA ARG A 82 -10.75 19.68 0.23
C ARG A 82 -11.14 20.92 1.04
N GLN A 83 -10.19 21.43 1.83
CA GLN A 83 -10.30 22.77 2.40
C GLN A 83 -10.07 23.80 1.29
#